data_AF-A0A940KMS2-F1
#
_entry.id   AF-A0A940KMS2-F1
#
_cell.length_a   1.000
_cell.length_b   1.000
_cell.length_c   1.000
_cell.angle_alpha   90.00
_cell.angle_beta   90.00
_cell.angle_gamma   90.00
#
_symmetry.space_group_name_H-M   'P 1'
#
loop_
_entity.id
_entity.type
_entity.pdbx_description
1 polymer ?
#
loop_
_entity_poly.entity_id
_entity_poly.type
_entity_poly.pdbx_seq_one_letter_code
_entity_poly.pdbx_strand_id
1 'polypeptide(L)'
;MKYDFLKHIGTLPKLVAAGLEYLGLKEIPGPKSNPTIMAMADALNVRRIYTNDDISWCALFMCYLCQKVGKPMNFSSYEILRAASFQNWGWPVRKGDEKLGDIAVFTRPGGNHVGLVIAVSKDKSGKITTLHILGGNQSNAVTITEIAYSRLSHCRRYYATGEPVSAMQYTVDSSGNLSKNEA
;
A
#
# COMPACT_ATOMS: atom_id res chain seq x y z
N MET A 1 -8.84 -18.39 5.34
CA MET A 1 -8.82 -16.99 5.82
C MET A 1 -9.11 -16.06 4.62
N LYS A 2 -9.65 -14.85 4.79
CA LYS A 2 -10.20 -14.01 3.68
C LYS A 2 -9.28 -13.87 2.45
N TYR A 3 -7.95 -13.79 2.64
CA TYR A 3 -6.97 -13.56 1.57
C TYR A 3 -6.12 -14.79 1.23
N ASP A 4 -6.55 -15.98 1.62
CA ASP A 4 -5.76 -17.22 1.45
C ASP A 4 -5.52 -17.58 -0.03
N PHE A 5 -6.37 -17.08 -0.93
CA PHE A 5 -6.20 -17.24 -2.38
C PHE A 5 -4.83 -16.76 -2.89
N LEU A 6 -4.19 -15.79 -2.21
CA LEU A 6 -2.86 -15.29 -2.58
C LEU A 6 -1.79 -16.40 -2.61
N LYS A 7 -2.00 -17.51 -1.89
CA LYS A 7 -1.10 -18.67 -1.88
C LYS A 7 -1.26 -19.59 -3.11
N HIS A 8 -2.34 -19.43 -3.86
CA HIS A 8 -2.76 -20.39 -4.89
C HIS A 8 -2.81 -19.79 -6.30
N ILE A 9 -2.59 -18.49 -6.45
CA ILE A 9 -2.66 -17.76 -7.73
C ILE A 9 -1.32 -17.70 -8.48
N GLY A 10 -0.33 -18.50 -8.05
CA GLY A 10 1.00 -18.55 -8.64
C GLY A 10 1.88 -17.35 -8.29
N THR A 11 2.74 -16.94 -9.22
CA THR A 11 3.71 -15.85 -9.01
C THR A 11 3.01 -14.53 -8.73
N LEU A 12 3.14 -14.00 -7.52
CA LEU A 12 2.57 -12.70 -7.13
C LEU A 12 3.29 -11.52 -7.79
N PRO A 13 2.63 -10.35 -7.93
CA PRO A 13 3.32 -9.10 -8.20
C PRO A 13 4.42 -8.86 -7.16
N LYS A 14 5.61 -8.45 -7.61
CA LYS A 14 6.79 -8.31 -6.74
C LYS A 14 6.52 -7.45 -5.49
N LEU A 15 5.79 -6.35 -5.64
CA LEU A 15 5.43 -5.47 -4.52
C LEU A 15 4.53 -6.18 -3.50
N VAL A 16 3.58 -6.99 -3.95
CA VAL A 16 2.69 -7.77 -3.07
C VAL A 16 3.49 -8.82 -2.32
N ALA A 17 4.32 -9.60 -3.02
CA ALA A 17 5.18 -10.59 -2.39
C ALA A 17 6.05 -9.95 -1.30
N ALA A 18 6.75 -8.86 -1.63
CA ALA A 18 7.61 -8.15 -0.69
C ALA A 18 6.82 -7.52 0.48
N GLY A 19 5.63 -6.99 0.24
CA GLY A 19 4.79 -6.39 1.29
C GLY A 19 4.26 -7.42 2.29
N LEU A 20 3.89 -8.62 1.81
CA LEU A 20 3.40 -9.70 2.66
C LEU A 20 4.45 -10.22 3.64
N GLU A 21 5.74 -10.11 3.32
CA GLU A 21 6.84 -10.45 4.25
C GLU A 21 6.82 -9.59 5.53
N TYR A 22 6.24 -8.38 5.47
CA TYR A 22 6.15 -7.47 6.60
C TYR A 22 4.79 -7.50 7.29
N LEU A 23 3.86 -8.36 6.88
CA LEU A 23 2.52 -8.41 7.44
C LEU A 23 2.58 -8.63 8.97
N GLY A 24 1.95 -7.72 9.72
CA GLY A 24 1.98 -7.74 11.18
C GLY A 24 3.14 -6.97 11.84
N LEU A 25 4.05 -6.36 11.07
CA LEU A 25 5.02 -5.40 11.60
C LEU A 25 4.27 -4.23 12.25
N LYS A 26 4.64 -3.85 13.47
CA LYS A 26 4.00 -2.78 14.25
C LYS A 26 5.02 -1.74 14.68
N GLU A 27 4.65 -0.47 14.69
CA GLU A 27 5.44 0.55 15.37
C GLU A 27 5.44 0.33 16.89
N ILE A 28 6.35 0.99 17.61
CA ILE A 28 6.40 0.94 19.06
C ILE A 28 5.95 2.31 19.58
N PRO A 29 4.79 2.42 20.24
CA PRO A 29 4.33 3.71 20.74
C PRO A 29 5.29 4.32 21.77
N GLY A 30 5.48 5.63 21.70
CA GLY A 30 6.19 6.41 22.70
C GLY A 30 7.68 6.62 22.38
N PRO A 31 8.58 6.69 23.37
CA PRO A 31 9.96 7.16 23.15
C PRO A 31 10.86 6.17 22.42
N LYS A 32 10.37 4.95 22.14
CA LYS A 32 11.11 3.91 21.41
C LYS A 32 10.56 3.86 19.99
N SER A 33 11.35 3.35 19.06
CA SER A 33 10.88 3.08 17.70
C SER A 33 11.22 1.67 17.25
N ASN A 34 10.39 1.12 16.38
CA ASN A 34 10.63 -0.19 15.79
C ASN A 34 11.90 -0.12 14.91
N PRO A 35 12.94 -0.90 15.22
CA PRO A 35 14.21 -0.84 14.49
C PRO A 35 14.05 -1.20 13.00
N THR A 36 13.07 -2.02 12.64
CA THR A 36 12.78 -2.37 11.24
C THR A 36 12.27 -1.16 10.46
N ILE A 37 11.34 -0.39 11.04
CA ILE A 37 10.79 0.82 10.42
C ILE A 37 11.89 1.87 10.28
N MET A 38 12.72 2.04 11.32
CA MET A 38 13.86 2.96 11.27
C MET A 38 14.89 2.54 10.20
N ALA A 39 15.15 1.24 10.04
CA ALA A 39 16.03 0.73 9.00
C ALA A 39 15.51 0.99 7.58
N MET A 40 14.18 1.07 7.38
CA MET A 40 13.61 1.51 6.10
C MET A 40 13.96 2.96 5.80
N ALA A 41 13.91 3.84 6.81
CA ALA A 41 14.31 5.24 6.68
C ALA A 41 15.81 5.40 6.40
N ASP A 42 16.65 4.55 6.99
CA ASP A 42 18.08 4.50 6.71
C ASP A 42 18.35 4.05 5.26
N ALA A 43 17.70 2.96 4.81
CA ALA A 43 17.85 2.44 3.45
C ALA A 43 17.46 3.45 2.36
N LEU A 44 16.50 4.32 2.67
CA LEU A 44 16.02 5.39 1.79
C LEU A 44 16.75 6.73 2.00
N ASN A 45 17.76 6.79 2.89
CA ASN A 45 18.53 7.98 3.23
C ASN A 45 17.67 9.17 3.72
N VAL A 46 16.58 8.90 4.46
CA VAL A 46 15.66 9.92 5.00
C VAL A 46 15.71 10.05 6.52
N ARG A 47 16.62 9.33 7.21
CA ARG A 47 16.75 9.32 8.68
C ARG A 47 16.89 10.70 9.33
N ARG A 48 17.43 11.69 8.59
CA ARG A 48 17.57 13.08 9.08
C ARG A 48 16.23 13.80 9.26
N ILE A 49 15.21 13.44 8.48
CA ILE A 49 13.87 14.04 8.51
C ILE A 49 12.80 13.09 9.06
N TYR A 50 13.09 11.78 9.10
CA TYR A 50 12.27 10.77 9.74
C TYR A 50 12.94 10.31 11.05
N THR A 51 12.51 10.88 12.16
CA THR A 51 13.24 10.77 13.44
C THR A 51 12.75 9.63 14.35
N ASN A 52 11.48 9.25 14.24
CA ASN A 52 10.82 8.18 14.99
C ASN A 52 9.69 7.56 14.15
N ASP A 53 9.12 6.45 14.64
CA ASP A 53 8.03 5.71 13.99
C ASP A 53 6.61 6.21 14.30
N ASP A 54 6.47 7.22 15.17
CA ASP A 54 5.22 7.96 15.34
C ASP A 54 4.92 8.87 14.11
N ILE A 55 5.94 9.19 13.31
CA ILE A 55 5.75 9.89 12.03
C ILE A 55 5.13 8.91 11.02
N SER A 56 4.06 9.36 10.33
CA SER A 56 3.36 8.54 9.34
C SER A 56 4.32 7.90 8.33
N TRP A 57 4.22 6.57 8.20
CA TRP A 57 5.19 5.77 7.46
C TRP A 57 4.60 4.91 6.35
N CYS A 58 3.36 5.16 5.94
CA CYS A 58 2.75 4.48 4.79
C CYS A 58 3.54 4.72 3.50
N ALA A 59 3.95 5.96 3.23
CA ALA A 59 4.77 6.31 2.07
C ALA A 59 6.21 5.78 2.17
N LEU A 60 6.81 5.85 3.37
CA LEU A 60 8.13 5.29 3.66
C LEU A 60 8.16 3.79 3.32
N PHE A 61 7.17 3.05 3.82
CA PHE A 61 7.02 1.62 3.56
C PHE A 61 6.88 1.32 2.07
N MET A 62 6.02 2.05 1.36
CA MET A 62 5.83 1.85 -0.09
C MET A 62 7.09 2.18 -0.90
N CYS A 63 7.82 3.23 -0.52
CA CYS A 63 9.09 3.56 -1.15
C CYS A 63 10.13 2.46 -0.89
N TYR A 64 10.20 1.96 0.34
CA TYR A 64 11.12 0.89 0.70
C TYR A 64 10.83 -0.39 -0.08
N LEU A 65 9.55 -0.77 -0.24
CA LEU A 65 9.17 -1.90 -1.09
C LEU A 65 9.60 -1.68 -2.53
N CYS A 66 9.39 -0.49 -3.09
CA CYS A 66 9.83 -0.18 -4.45
C CYS A 66 11.35 -0.32 -4.60
N GLN A 67 12.15 0.21 -3.66
CA GLN A 67 13.61 0.02 -3.65
C GLN A 67 13.98 -1.46 -3.58
N LYS A 68 13.37 -2.20 -2.64
CA LYS A 68 13.63 -3.65 -2.40
C LYS A 68 13.38 -4.49 -3.65
N VAL A 69 12.37 -4.16 -4.46
CA VAL A 69 12.03 -4.91 -5.68
C VAL A 69 12.56 -4.28 -6.98
N GLY A 70 13.41 -3.25 -6.88
CA GLY A 70 14.02 -2.58 -8.02
C GLY A 70 13.02 -1.83 -8.91
N LYS A 71 11.94 -1.27 -8.32
CA LYS A 71 11.03 -0.38 -9.04
C LYS A 71 11.52 1.07 -8.96
N PRO A 72 11.38 1.84 -10.05
CA PRO A 72 11.92 3.19 -10.11
C PRO A 72 11.18 4.11 -9.14
N MET A 73 11.93 5.01 -8.53
CA MET A 73 11.41 6.12 -7.74
C MET A 73 12.28 7.33 -8.02
N ASN A 74 11.67 8.40 -8.54
CA ASN A 74 12.32 9.69 -8.70
C ASN A 74 11.68 10.69 -7.73
N PHE A 75 11.82 10.41 -6.44
CA PHE A 75 11.28 11.20 -5.35
C PHE A 75 12.42 11.84 -4.59
N SER A 76 12.27 13.11 -4.24
CA SER A 76 13.11 13.77 -3.25
C SER A 76 12.94 13.13 -1.87
N SER A 77 13.87 13.41 -0.94
CA SER A 77 13.79 12.92 0.44
C SER A 77 12.46 13.26 1.12
N TYR A 78 11.90 14.44 0.83
CA TYR A 78 10.61 14.84 1.38
C TYR A 78 9.44 14.04 0.77
N GLU A 79 9.47 13.81 -0.55
CA GLU A 79 8.43 13.06 -1.27
C GLU A 79 8.38 11.58 -0.86
N ILE A 80 9.51 10.99 -0.46
CA ILE A 80 9.56 9.62 0.10
C ILE A 80 8.61 9.45 1.30
N LEU A 81 8.37 10.52 2.07
CA LEU A 81 7.50 10.52 3.24
C LEU A 81 6.06 10.97 2.93
N ARG A 82 5.69 11.14 1.64
CA ARG A 82 4.39 11.67 1.23
C ARG A 82 3.63 10.68 0.37
N ALA A 83 2.48 10.22 0.86
CA ALA A 83 1.60 9.32 0.11
C ALA A 83 1.13 9.94 -1.23
N ALA A 84 1.00 11.26 -1.28
CA ALA A 84 0.64 12.01 -2.49
C ALA A 84 1.69 11.88 -3.61
N SER A 85 2.97 11.59 -3.32
CA SER A 85 4.01 11.46 -4.34
C SER A 85 3.74 10.29 -5.29
N PHE A 86 3.08 9.23 -4.81
CA PHE A 86 2.63 8.13 -5.65
C PHE A 86 1.53 8.51 -6.63
N GLN A 87 0.91 9.69 -6.51
CA GLN A 87 -0.08 10.13 -7.49
C GLN A 87 0.52 10.31 -8.88
N ASN A 88 1.84 10.47 -9.05
CA ASN A 88 2.48 10.61 -10.36
C ASN A 88 3.44 9.45 -10.69
N TRP A 89 3.38 8.37 -9.93
CA TRP A 89 4.24 7.20 -10.12
C TRP A 89 3.68 6.25 -11.18
N GLY A 90 4.53 5.70 -12.04
CA GLY A 90 4.13 4.69 -13.04
C GLY A 90 3.02 5.15 -13.99
N TRP A 91 2.22 4.21 -14.48
CA TRP A 91 1.12 4.47 -15.40
C TRP A 91 -0.23 4.61 -14.68
N PRO A 92 -1.10 5.55 -15.09
CA PRO A 92 -2.46 5.67 -14.55
C PRO A 92 -3.27 4.40 -14.80
N VAL A 93 -3.98 3.95 -13.76
CA VAL A 93 -5.03 2.93 -13.87
C VAL A 93 -6.38 3.63 -13.90
N ARG A 94 -7.25 3.22 -14.84
CA ARG A 94 -8.61 3.76 -14.94
C ARG A 94 -9.44 3.25 -13.77
N LYS A 95 -10.37 4.08 -13.29
CA LYS A 95 -11.32 3.69 -12.24
C LYS A 95 -12.09 2.44 -12.66
N GLY A 96 -12.07 1.41 -11.83
CA GLY A 96 -12.70 0.11 -12.09
C GLY A 96 -11.73 -0.97 -12.57
N ASP A 97 -10.54 -0.59 -13.05
CA ASP A 97 -9.52 -1.49 -13.58
C ASP A 97 -8.41 -1.79 -12.55
N GLU A 98 -8.67 -1.52 -11.27
CA GLU A 98 -7.73 -1.81 -10.18
C GLU A 98 -7.51 -3.31 -10.06
N LYS A 99 -6.23 -3.71 -9.96
CA LYS A 99 -5.78 -5.10 -9.92
C LYS A 99 -4.82 -5.34 -8.76
N LEU A 100 -4.59 -6.62 -8.44
CA LEU A 100 -3.58 -7.04 -7.48
C LEU A 100 -2.22 -6.40 -7.78
N GLY A 101 -1.67 -5.71 -6.78
CA GLY A 101 -0.35 -5.08 -6.84
C GLY A 101 -0.31 -3.66 -7.40
N ASP A 102 -1.45 -3.09 -7.79
CA ASP A 102 -1.52 -1.66 -8.08
C ASP A 102 -1.30 -0.83 -6.81
N ILE A 103 -0.67 0.33 -6.95
CA ILE A 103 -0.52 1.29 -5.86
C ILE A 103 -1.74 2.21 -5.86
N ALA A 104 -2.51 2.18 -4.78
CA ALA A 104 -3.67 3.02 -4.57
C ALA A 104 -3.35 4.14 -3.57
N VAL A 105 -3.70 5.38 -3.94
CA VAL A 105 -3.59 6.57 -3.11
C VAL A 105 -4.98 7.02 -2.69
N PHE A 106 -5.21 7.18 -1.40
CA PHE A 106 -6.48 7.58 -0.81
C PHE A 106 -6.41 8.98 -0.24
N THR A 107 -7.53 9.69 -0.25
CA THR A 107 -7.69 10.96 0.49
C THR A 107 -8.33 10.68 1.85
N ARG A 108 -7.84 11.38 2.88
CA ARG A 108 -8.38 11.36 4.24
C ARG A 108 -8.25 12.75 4.90
N PRO A 109 -8.97 13.02 5.99
CA PRO A 109 -8.64 14.15 6.85
C PRO A 109 -7.16 14.09 7.24
N GLY A 110 -6.43 15.21 7.12
CA GLY A 110 -5.00 15.26 7.42
C GLY A 110 -4.05 14.81 6.30
N GLY A 111 -4.56 14.42 5.12
CA GLY A 111 -3.73 14.22 3.91
C GLY A 111 -4.09 12.97 3.11
N ASN A 112 -3.08 12.17 2.78
CA ASN A 112 -3.25 10.97 1.96
C ASN A 112 -2.77 9.70 2.68
N HIS A 113 -3.25 8.56 2.20
CA HIS A 113 -2.74 7.23 2.51
C HIS A 113 -2.34 6.52 1.22
N VAL A 114 -1.39 5.59 1.28
CA VAL A 114 -0.95 4.80 0.13
C VAL A 114 -0.74 3.34 0.52
N GLY A 115 -1.11 2.43 -0.38
CA GLY A 115 -0.87 0.99 -0.21
C GLY A 115 -1.11 0.22 -1.50
N LEU A 116 -1.03 -1.10 -1.41
CA LEU A 116 -1.18 -2.05 -2.52
C LEU A 116 -2.59 -2.62 -2.56
N VAL A 117 -3.22 -2.60 -3.73
CA VAL A 117 -4.48 -3.30 -3.97
C VAL A 117 -4.25 -4.81 -3.86
N ILE A 118 -5.03 -5.47 -3.01
CA ILE A 118 -5.07 -6.93 -2.85
C ILE A 118 -6.31 -7.52 -3.54
N ALA A 119 -7.45 -6.89 -3.32
CA ALA A 119 -8.73 -7.32 -3.86
C ALA A 119 -9.74 -6.15 -3.82
N VAL A 120 -10.91 -6.38 -4.39
CA VAL A 120 -12.05 -5.46 -4.35
C VAL A 120 -13.27 -6.16 -3.75
N SER A 121 -14.18 -5.42 -3.14
CA SER A 121 -15.55 -5.88 -2.91
C SER A 121 -16.51 -5.14 -3.82
N LYS A 122 -17.57 -5.83 -4.24
CA LYS A 122 -18.60 -5.29 -5.12
C LYS A 122 -19.96 -5.36 -4.42
N ASP A 123 -20.84 -4.42 -4.74
CA ASP A 123 -22.26 -4.56 -4.39
C ASP A 123 -22.98 -5.54 -5.33
N LYS A 124 -24.28 -5.75 -5.08
CA LYS A 124 -25.12 -6.65 -5.89
C LYS A 124 -25.24 -6.25 -7.36
N SER A 125 -24.96 -4.98 -7.70
CA SER A 125 -24.96 -4.49 -9.08
C SER A 125 -23.62 -4.70 -9.80
N GLY A 126 -22.61 -5.24 -9.09
CA GLY A 126 -21.26 -5.42 -9.61
C GLY A 126 -20.36 -4.19 -9.49
N LYS A 127 -20.84 -3.11 -8.86
CA LYS A 127 -20.05 -1.89 -8.65
C LYS A 127 -19.08 -2.08 -7.49
N ILE A 128 -17.82 -1.68 -7.69
CA ILE A 128 -16.80 -1.71 -6.63
C ILE A 128 -17.17 -0.73 -5.52
N THR A 129 -17.21 -1.23 -4.29
CA THR A 129 -17.52 -0.44 -3.08
C THR A 129 -16.32 -0.29 -2.16
N THR A 130 -15.40 -1.25 -2.18
CA THR A 130 -14.29 -1.36 -1.23
C THR A 130 -13.03 -1.86 -1.92
N LEU A 131 -11.88 -1.31 -1.55
CA LEU A 131 -10.57 -1.87 -1.85
C LEU A 131 -9.97 -2.50 -0.60
N HIS A 132 -9.36 -3.67 -0.76
CA HIS A 132 -8.57 -4.34 0.27
C HIS A 132 -7.11 -3.98 0.06
N ILE A 133 -6.53 -3.24 1.00
CA ILE A 133 -5.25 -2.55 0.83
C ILE A 133 -4.20 -3.09 1.79
N LEU A 134 -3.14 -3.68 1.24
CA LEU A 134 -1.93 -3.99 1.98
C LEU A 134 -1.07 -2.74 2.09
N GLY A 135 -0.85 -2.24 3.30
CA GLY A 135 -0.06 -1.03 3.51
C GLY A 135 0.49 -0.94 4.93
N GLY A 136 1.50 -0.08 5.09
CA GLY A 136 2.10 0.24 6.37
C GLY A 136 1.38 1.38 7.07
N ASN A 137 1.63 1.54 8.38
CA ASN A 137 0.99 2.52 9.25
C ASN A 137 -0.55 2.48 9.19
N GLN A 138 -1.12 1.28 9.02
CA GLN A 138 -2.55 0.98 9.11
C GLN A 138 -2.86 0.42 10.50
N SER A 139 -3.46 1.24 11.35
CA SER A 139 -3.55 1.00 12.80
C SER A 139 -2.17 0.72 13.38
N ASN A 140 -1.22 1.60 13.06
CA ASN A 140 0.17 1.54 13.55
C ASN A 140 0.91 0.25 13.16
N ALA A 141 0.49 -0.37 12.05
CA ALA A 141 0.98 -1.67 11.61
C ALA A 141 0.97 -1.87 10.08
N VAL A 142 1.63 -2.91 9.59
CA VAL A 142 1.42 -3.44 8.24
C VAL A 142 0.26 -4.41 8.27
N THR A 143 -0.85 -4.08 7.60
CA THR A 143 -2.07 -4.88 7.57
C THR A 143 -2.72 -4.89 6.19
N ILE A 144 -3.73 -5.74 6.00
CA ILE A 144 -4.66 -5.62 4.87
C ILE A 144 -5.95 -4.99 5.41
N THR A 145 -6.23 -3.76 5.01
CA THR A 145 -7.34 -2.95 5.51
C THR A 145 -8.37 -2.69 4.41
N GLU A 146 -9.65 -2.71 4.77
CA GLU A 146 -10.74 -2.35 3.89
C GLU A 146 -10.90 -0.82 3.85
N ILE A 147 -10.75 -0.23 2.67
CA ILE A 147 -10.91 1.21 2.46
C ILE A 147 -12.03 1.46 1.44
N ALA A 148 -12.94 2.36 1.78
CA ALA A 148 -14.05 2.74 0.91
C ALA A 148 -13.54 3.21 -0.46
N TYR A 149 -14.09 2.65 -1.54
CA TYR A 149 -13.67 2.98 -2.91
C TYR A 149 -13.87 4.46 -3.25
N SER A 150 -14.85 5.13 -2.62
CA SER A 150 -15.08 6.58 -2.75
C SER A 150 -13.89 7.43 -2.31
N ARG A 151 -12.98 6.90 -1.48
CA ARG A 151 -11.78 7.60 -1.00
C ARG A 151 -10.59 7.45 -1.96
N LEU A 152 -10.68 6.59 -2.97
CA LEU A 152 -9.63 6.39 -3.95
C LEU A 152 -9.43 7.68 -4.76
N SER A 153 -8.23 8.24 -4.68
CA SER A 153 -7.84 9.42 -5.46
C SER A 153 -7.17 9.01 -6.77
N HIS A 154 -6.17 8.11 -6.70
CA HIS A 154 -5.36 7.68 -7.82
C HIS A 154 -5.00 6.21 -7.65
N CYS A 155 -4.91 5.51 -8.77
CA CYS A 155 -4.38 4.16 -8.83
C CYS A 155 -3.31 4.10 -9.91
N ARG A 156 -2.18 3.46 -9.59
CA ARG A 156 -0.97 3.45 -10.43
C ARG A 156 -0.39 2.05 -10.57
N ARG A 157 0.12 1.75 -11.76
CA ARG A 157 0.69 0.45 -12.12
C ARG A 157 2.07 0.61 -12.76
N TYR A 158 2.98 -0.34 -12.49
CA TYR A 158 4.26 -0.40 -13.18
C TYR A 158 4.75 -1.83 -13.39
N TYR A 159 4.85 -2.24 -14.65
CA TYR A 159 5.38 -3.52 -15.15
C TYR A 159 6.21 -3.32 -16.42
N ALA A 160 7.50 -2.99 -16.28
CA ALA A 160 8.37 -2.76 -17.43
C ALA A 160 8.74 -4.04 -18.21
N THR A 161 8.85 -5.19 -17.53
CA THR A 161 9.30 -6.46 -18.11
C THR A 161 8.19 -7.50 -18.22
N GLY A 162 6.93 -7.06 -18.20
CA GLY A 162 5.75 -7.94 -18.22
C GLY A 162 5.00 -7.97 -16.89
N GLU A 163 3.67 -8.00 -16.99
CA GLU A 163 2.74 -8.15 -15.89
C GLU A 163 2.55 -9.66 -15.60
N PRO A 164 2.68 -10.13 -14.34
CA PRO A 164 2.41 -11.53 -14.02
C PRO A 164 0.93 -11.83 -14.24
N VAL A 165 0.58 -13.07 -14.62
CA VAL A 165 -0.81 -13.49 -14.86
C VAL A 165 -1.71 -13.26 -13.63
N SER A 166 -1.14 -13.35 -12.43
CA SER A 166 -1.82 -13.07 -11.17
C SER A 166 -2.15 -11.58 -10.94
N ALA A 167 -1.57 -10.65 -11.70
CA ALA A 167 -1.98 -9.25 -11.65
C ALA A 167 -3.29 -9.08 -12.41
N MET A 168 -4.38 -9.43 -11.73
CA MET A 168 -5.76 -9.30 -12.16
C MET A 168 -6.62 -8.82 -10.99
N GLN A 169 -7.88 -8.48 -11.26
CA GLN A 169 -8.82 -8.04 -10.23
C GLN A 169 -9.40 -9.27 -9.53
N TYR A 170 -9.18 -9.38 -8.22
CA TYR A 170 -9.81 -10.40 -7.37
C TYR A 170 -10.96 -9.78 -6.59
N THR A 171 -12.07 -10.52 -6.49
CA THR A 171 -13.22 -10.10 -5.69
C THR A 171 -13.29 -10.93 -4.41
N VAL A 172 -13.45 -10.25 -3.27
CA VAL A 172 -13.68 -10.88 -1.97
C VAL A 172 -14.77 -10.10 -1.23
N ASP A 173 -15.45 -10.76 -0.27
CA ASP A 173 -16.48 -10.10 0.52
C ASP A 173 -15.87 -9.08 1.50
N SER A 174 -16.52 -7.93 1.63
CA SER A 174 -16.22 -6.93 2.67
C SER A 174 -16.71 -7.44 4.02
N SER A 175 -15.97 -7.14 5.09
CA SER A 175 -16.42 -7.40 6.46
C SER A 175 -17.37 -6.31 6.98
N GLY A 176 -17.59 -5.24 6.22
CA GLY A 176 -18.34 -4.05 6.63
C GLY A 176 -17.53 -3.09 7.51
N ASN A 177 -16.35 -3.49 7.99
CA ASN A 177 -15.49 -2.69 8.86
C ASN A 177 -14.53 -1.83 8.03
N LEU A 178 -15.09 -0.80 7.38
CA LEU A 178 -14.31 0.13 6.57
C LEU A 178 -13.48 1.08 7.43
N SER A 179 -12.21 1.23 7.08
CA SER A 179 -11.34 2.25 7.67
C SER A 179 -11.85 3.66 7.37
N LYS A 180 -11.83 4.50 8.41
CA LYS A 180 -12.10 5.94 8.32
C LYS A 180 -10.80 6.75 8.39
N ASN A 181 -9.75 6.16 8.94
CA ASN A 181 -8.43 6.73 9.12
C ASN A 181 -7.40 5.59 9.26
N GLU A 182 -6.31 5.62 8.50
CA GLU A 182 -5.36 4.51 8.45
C GLU A 182 -4.25 4.63 9.51
N ALA A 183 -3.69 5.81 9.76
CA ALA A 183 -2.78 6.02 10.89
C ALA A 183 -3.55 6.17 12.19
#